data_AF-A0A939XJJ3-F1
#
_entry.id   AF-A0A939XJJ3-F1
#
_cell.length_a   1.000
_cell.length_b   1.000
_cell.length_c   1.000
_cell.angle_alpha   90.00
_cell.angle_beta   90.00
_cell.angle_gamma   90.00
#
_symmetry.space_group_name_H-M   'P 1'
#
loop_
_entity.id
_entity.type
_entity.pdbx_description
1 polymer ?
#
loop_
_entity_poly.entity_id
_entity_poly.type
_entity_poly.pdbx_seq_one_letter_code
_entity_poly.pdbx_strand_id
1 'polypeptide(L)'
;SNYFEQLYEWAVMLIKQGKAYVCQLTPEELSAHRGTPAEPGTSPYRDRPIEESLDLFERMKNGEFPDNSYTLRAKIDMASPNMQMRDPIMYRILHAEHHRTGNKWCIYPMYDYAHGQSDYIEGITHSICTLEFEVHRPLYDWFLDQIAPAGAPRPHQHEFARLNLNYTVMSKRKLKRLVEEHYVNGWDDPRMPTVSGLRRRGYTKDSLWKFVEKVGVAKRDNIIDLSLLEFCIREDLNKKALRVLGVINPLKVVITNYPDGKTELLEAVNNPENPDDGTRMIPFGKEIYIEQEDFMENPPKKYFRLSPGTEVRLRYAYFITCQEVIKDADGNIVELHCTYDPATRGGDSPDGRKVKGTIHWVSAKDAIKAEVRLYDRLFNKENPDEAEEGKDFLSNLNPDSLTVKEALVEPSLKDAKPLDSFQFERIGYFCCDKESTPEHLVFNRTVTLKDTWAKMNK
;
A
#
# COMPACT_ATOMS: atom_id res chain seq x y z
N SER A 1 -14.86 -22.83 -7.23
CA SER A 1 -16.07 -23.58 -6.87
C SER A 1 -16.97 -23.94 -8.06
N ASN A 2 -16.98 -23.18 -9.16
CA ASN A 2 -17.75 -23.57 -10.37
C ASN A 2 -17.40 -24.98 -10.88
N TYR A 3 -16.16 -25.41 -10.66
CA TYR A 3 -15.65 -26.70 -11.15
C TYR A 3 -15.74 -27.84 -10.13
N PHE A 4 -16.37 -27.65 -8.96
CA PHE A 4 -16.41 -28.69 -7.92
C PHE A 4 -16.99 -30.02 -8.41
N GLU A 5 -18.02 -29.99 -9.27
CA GLU A 5 -18.57 -31.20 -9.87
C GLU A 5 -17.53 -31.91 -10.75
N GLN A 6 -16.91 -31.19 -11.70
CA GLN A 6 -15.90 -31.77 -12.60
C GLN A 6 -14.67 -32.29 -11.84
N LEU A 7 -14.24 -31.56 -10.80
CA LEU A 7 -13.15 -31.98 -9.91
C LEU A 7 -13.53 -33.26 -9.14
N TYR A 8 -14.79 -33.42 -8.75
CA TYR A 8 -15.25 -34.65 -8.09
C TYR A 8 -15.26 -35.82 -9.09
N GLU A 9 -15.76 -35.61 -10.31
CA GLU A 9 -15.78 -36.63 -11.36
C GLU A 9 -14.38 -37.11 -11.74
N TRP A 10 -13.41 -36.20 -11.87
CA TRP A 10 -12.02 -36.58 -12.12
C TRP A 10 -11.38 -37.30 -10.93
N ALA A 11 -11.76 -36.97 -9.70
CA ALA A 11 -11.31 -37.71 -8.53
C ALA A 11 -11.84 -39.15 -8.54
N VAL A 12 -13.12 -39.35 -8.87
CA VAL A 12 -13.72 -40.67 -9.09
C VAL A 12 -12.99 -41.44 -10.19
N MET A 13 -12.68 -40.77 -11.32
CA MET A 13 -11.90 -41.37 -12.40
C MET A 13 -10.51 -41.82 -11.93
N LEU A 14 -9.80 -41.02 -11.13
CA LEU A 14 -8.49 -41.36 -10.58
C LEU A 14 -8.56 -42.57 -9.64
N ILE A 15 -9.59 -42.67 -8.81
CA ILE A 15 -9.82 -43.86 -7.97
C ILE A 15 -10.01 -45.10 -8.86
N LYS A 16 -10.85 -45.02 -9.90
CA LYS A 16 -11.09 -46.12 -10.84
C LYS A 16 -9.82 -46.58 -11.57
N GLN A 17 -8.87 -45.68 -11.80
CA GLN A 17 -7.57 -45.99 -12.40
C GLN A 17 -6.53 -46.49 -11.38
N GLY A 18 -6.88 -46.64 -10.10
CA GLY A 18 -5.95 -47.01 -9.04
C GLY A 18 -4.92 -45.92 -8.70
N LYS A 19 -5.18 -44.68 -9.10
CA LYS A 19 -4.30 -43.51 -8.90
C LYS A 19 -4.72 -42.63 -7.73
N ALA A 20 -5.76 -43.01 -7.00
CA ALA A 20 -6.18 -42.36 -5.76
C ALA A 20 -6.83 -43.39 -4.83
N TYR A 21 -6.77 -43.13 -3.52
CA TYR A 21 -7.34 -44.01 -2.50
C TYR A 21 -7.82 -43.20 -1.28
N VAL A 22 -8.78 -43.75 -0.54
CA VAL A 22 -9.28 -43.13 0.69
C VAL A 22 -8.41 -43.54 1.89
N CYS A 23 -7.94 -42.54 2.63
CA CYS A 23 -7.08 -42.67 3.79
C CYS A 23 -7.81 -42.23 5.06
N GLN A 24 -7.67 -43.01 6.14
CA GLN A 24 -8.31 -42.77 7.43
C GLN A 24 -7.30 -42.30 8.51
N LEU A 25 -6.05 -42.02 8.13
CA LEU A 25 -5.08 -41.49 9.08
C LEU A 25 -5.53 -40.12 9.58
N THR A 26 -5.38 -39.87 10.87
CA THR A 26 -5.56 -38.52 11.42
C THR A 26 -4.51 -37.56 10.85
N PRO A 27 -4.70 -36.23 10.95
CA PRO A 27 -3.67 -35.27 10.55
C PRO A 27 -2.30 -35.50 11.19
N GLU A 28 -2.27 -35.86 12.49
CA GLU A 28 -1.05 -36.15 13.24
C GLU A 28 -0.37 -37.43 12.72
N GLU A 29 -1.14 -38.50 12.53
CA GLU A 29 -0.64 -39.76 11.98
C GLU A 29 -0.13 -39.56 10.56
N LEU A 30 -0.87 -38.83 9.72
CA LEU A 30 -0.45 -38.53 8.35
C LEU A 30 0.89 -37.79 8.32
N SER A 31 1.09 -36.83 9.23
CA SER A 31 2.36 -36.11 9.36
C SER A 31 3.51 -37.05 9.73
N ALA A 32 3.29 -37.97 10.68
CA ALA A 32 4.29 -38.98 11.05
C ALA A 32 4.58 -39.97 9.91
N HIS A 33 3.54 -40.35 9.16
CA HIS A 33 3.62 -41.30 8.06
C HIS A 33 4.20 -40.73 6.76
N ARG A 34 4.32 -39.41 6.62
CA ARG A 34 4.97 -38.79 5.46
C ARG A 34 6.48 -39.01 5.41
N GLY A 35 7.11 -39.38 6.53
CA GLY A 35 8.55 -39.50 6.65
C GLY A 35 9.27 -38.15 6.56
N THR A 36 10.57 -38.19 6.28
CA THR A 36 11.42 -37.00 6.12
C THR A 36 12.05 -36.99 4.72
N PRO A 37 12.74 -35.92 4.28
CA PRO A 37 13.50 -35.97 3.03
C PRO A 37 14.51 -37.14 2.95
N ALA A 38 14.97 -37.67 4.09
CA ALA A 38 15.87 -38.82 4.18
C ALA A 38 15.16 -40.18 4.33
N GLU A 39 13.92 -40.20 4.83
CA GLU A 39 13.18 -41.43 5.14
C GLU A 39 11.89 -41.51 4.33
N PRO A 40 11.66 -42.61 3.55
CA PRO A 40 10.42 -42.81 2.82
C PRO A 40 9.19 -42.79 3.73
N GLY A 41 8.08 -42.25 3.24
CA GLY A 41 6.81 -42.33 3.93
C GLY A 41 6.13 -43.70 3.75
N THR A 42 5.08 -43.95 4.54
CA THR A 42 4.25 -45.17 4.46
C THR A 42 2.77 -44.81 4.63
N SER A 43 1.85 -45.68 4.21
CA SER A 43 0.44 -45.51 4.55
C SER A 43 -0.25 -46.87 4.59
N PRO A 44 -0.91 -47.24 5.70
CA PRO A 44 -1.55 -48.55 5.84
C PRO A 44 -2.78 -48.72 4.94
N TYR A 45 -3.34 -47.62 4.45
CA TYR A 45 -4.54 -47.62 3.60
C TYR A 45 -4.23 -47.51 2.10
N ARG A 46 -2.95 -47.46 1.72
CA ARG A 46 -2.50 -47.22 0.34
C ARG A 46 -2.99 -48.26 -0.66
N ASP A 47 -3.10 -49.52 -0.22
CA ASP A 47 -3.50 -50.65 -1.05
C ASP A 47 -4.98 -51.05 -0.85
N ARG A 48 -5.80 -50.11 -0.35
CA ARG A 48 -7.25 -50.28 -0.26
C ARG A 48 -7.82 -50.62 -1.65
N PRO A 49 -8.73 -51.61 -1.77
CA PRO A 49 -9.41 -51.91 -3.02
C PRO A 49 -10.10 -50.70 -3.65
N ILE A 50 -10.17 -50.68 -4.98
CA ILE A 50 -10.80 -49.58 -5.75
C ILE A 50 -12.26 -49.40 -5.35
N GLU A 51 -13.02 -50.49 -5.26
CA GLU A 51 -14.46 -50.47 -4.91
C GLU A 51 -14.69 -49.89 -3.52
N GLU A 52 -13.85 -50.25 -2.55
CA GLU A 52 -13.93 -49.73 -1.18
C GLU A 52 -13.58 -48.24 -1.12
N SER A 53 -12.59 -47.78 -1.90
CA SER A 53 -12.28 -46.34 -2.00
C SER A 53 -13.40 -45.55 -2.67
N LEU A 54 -14.10 -46.12 -3.65
CA LEU A 54 -15.26 -45.48 -4.29
C LEU A 54 -16.44 -45.36 -3.34
N ASP A 55 -16.78 -46.43 -2.61
CA ASP A 55 -17.83 -46.41 -1.58
C ASP A 55 -17.55 -45.31 -0.54
N LEU A 56 -16.35 -45.32 0.03
CA LEU A 56 -15.99 -44.37 1.07
C LEU A 56 -15.97 -42.93 0.56
N PHE A 57 -15.47 -42.69 -0.65
CA PHE A 57 -15.43 -41.32 -1.19
C PHE A 57 -16.84 -40.78 -1.47
N GLU A 58 -17.77 -41.62 -1.91
CA GLU A 58 -19.18 -41.22 -2.06
C GLU A 58 -19.84 -40.93 -0.70
N ARG A 59 -19.57 -41.76 0.32
CA ARG A 59 -20.06 -41.54 1.69
C ARG A 59 -19.45 -40.29 2.34
N MET A 60 -18.19 -39.98 2.02
CA MET A 60 -17.57 -38.69 2.38
C MET A 60 -18.34 -37.52 1.77
N LYS A 61 -18.66 -37.57 0.47
CA LYS A 61 -19.46 -36.55 -0.23
C LYS A 61 -20.87 -36.41 0.36
N ASN A 62 -21.45 -37.51 0.83
CA ASN A 62 -22.78 -37.54 1.45
C ASN A 62 -22.80 -37.12 2.92
N GLY A 63 -21.64 -36.76 3.51
CA GLY A 63 -21.55 -36.23 4.87
C GLY A 63 -21.70 -37.28 5.97
N GLU A 64 -21.42 -38.56 5.69
CA GLU A 64 -21.55 -39.64 6.68
C GLU A 64 -20.44 -39.64 7.74
N PHE A 65 -19.37 -38.88 7.52
CA PHE A 65 -18.18 -38.89 8.36
C PHE A 65 -17.85 -37.48 8.89
N PRO A 66 -17.29 -37.36 10.11
CA PRO A 66 -16.95 -36.06 10.68
C PRO A 66 -15.75 -35.40 9.98
N ASP A 67 -15.54 -34.11 10.24
CA ASP A 67 -14.45 -33.32 9.67
C ASP A 67 -13.08 -33.98 9.84
N ASN A 68 -12.29 -33.97 8.76
CA ASN A 68 -10.93 -34.52 8.69
C ASN A 68 -10.75 -36.00 9.09
N SER A 69 -11.84 -36.76 9.26
CA SER A 69 -11.76 -38.20 9.60
C SER A 69 -11.34 -39.09 8.43
N TYR A 70 -11.60 -38.65 7.20
CA TYR A 70 -11.14 -39.27 5.97
C TYR A 70 -10.62 -38.23 4.99
N THR A 71 -9.64 -38.64 4.19
CA THR A 71 -9.11 -37.86 3.08
C THR A 71 -9.01 -38.71 1.83
N LEU A 72 -9.25 -38.11 0.67
CA LEU A 72 -8.85 -38.72 -0.60
C LEU A 72 -7.42 -38.31 -0.89
N ARG A 73 -6.54 -39.28 -1.18
CA ARG A 73 -5.13 -39.03 -1.51
C ARG A 73 -4.80 -39.55 -2.91
N ALA A 74 -3.94 -38.83 -3.62
CA ALA A 74 -3.35 -39.34 -4.84
C ALA A 74 -2.39 -40.49 -4.51
N LYS A 75 -2.27 -41.48 -5.41
CA LYS A 75 -1.35 -42.61 -5.30
C LYS A 75 -0.19 -42.39 -6.28
N ILE A 76 0.88 -41.77 -5.78
CA ILE A 76 2.05 -41.32 -6.55
C ILE A 76 3.27 -42.10 -6.07
N ASP A 77 4.12 -41.51 -5.23
CA ASP A 77 5.35 -42.12 -4.75
C ASP A 77 5.69 -41.66 -3.32
N MET A 78 5.53 -42.58 -2.36
CA MET A 78 5.84 -42.33 -0.95
C MET A 78 7.35 -42.22 -0.66
N ALA A 79 8.21 -42.66 -1.59
CA ALA A 79 9.67 -42.55 -1.48
C ALA A 79 10.24 -41.31 -2.19
N SER A 80 9.39 -40.50 -2.85
CA SER A 80 9.85 -39.33 -3.60
C SER A 80 10.67 -38.36 -2.72
N PRO A 81 11.79 -37.82 -3.24
CA PRO A 81 12.53 -36.76 -2.54
C PRO A 81 11.74 -35.45 -2.49
N ASN A 82 10.80 -35.23 -3.42
CA ASN A 82 9.83 -34.15 -3.33
C ASN A 82 8.67 -34.57 -2.43
N MET A 83 8.56 -33.92 -1.26
CA MET A 83 7.52 -34.18 -0.26
C MET A 83 6.09 -33.97 -0.80
N GLN A 84 5.91 -33.07 -1.79
CA GLN A 84 4.59 -32.84 -2.39
C GLN A 84 4.09 -34.05 -3.21
N MET A 85 5.00 -34.89 -3.69
CA MET A 85 4.66 -36.09 -4.45
C MET A 85 4.37 -37.32 -3.57
N ARG A 86 4.49 -37.18 -2.24
CA ARG A 86 4.23 -38.28 -1.29
C ARG A 86 2.74 -38.42 -0.99
N ASP A 87 2.03 -39.00 -1.95
CA ASP A 87 0.59 -39.25 -1.94
C ASP A 87 -0.19 -38.07 -1.34
N PRO A 88 -0.18 -36.90 -2.00
CA PRO A 88 -0.79 -35.67 -1.48
C PRO A 88 -2.31 -35.81 -1.31
N ILE A 89 -2.87 -35.03 -0.38
CA ILE A 89 -4.32 -34.98 -0.17
C ILE A 89 -4.96 -34.25 -1.36
N MET A 90 -5.98 -34.87 -1.95
CA MET A 90 -6.83 -34.27 -2.99
C MET A 90 -8.10 -33.65 -2.39
N TYR A 91 -8.74 -34.32 -1.42
CA TYR A 91 -9.94 -33.85 -0.75
C TYR A 91 -9.90 -34.06 0.76
N ARG A 92 -10.54 -33.15 1.48
CA ARG A 92 -10.85 -33.28 2.92
C ARG A 92 -12.34 -33.06 3.18
N ILE A 93 -12.83 -33.63 4.27
CA ILE A 93 -14.16 -33.33 4.81
C ILE A 93 -14.10 -32.05 5.64
N LEU A 94 -15.03 -31.13 5.39
CA LEU A 94 -15.26 -29.92 6.17
C LEU A 94 -16.75 -29.55 6.09
N HIS A 95 -17.48 -29.63 7.20
CA HIS A 95 -18.88 -29.21 7.29
C HIS A 95 -18.96 -27.70 7.51
N ALA A 96 -18.69 -26.94 6.46
CA ALA A 96 -18.80 -25.49 6.45
C ALA A 96 -19.56 -25.01 5.21
N GLU A 97 -20.38 -23.96 5.38
CA GLU A 97 -21.09 -23.32 4.29
C GLU A 97 -20.10 -22.62 3.35
N HIS A 98 -20.20 -22.90 2.04
CA HIS A 98 -19.39 -22.24 1.03
C HIS A 98 -20.14 -21.06 0.39
N HIS A 99 -19.53 -19.88 0.40
CA HIS A 99 -20.12 -18.60 -0.02
C HIS A 99 -20.81 -18.56 -1.42
N ARG A 100 -20.50 -19.51 -2.33
CA ARG A 100 -21.15 -19.64 -3.66
C ARG A 100 -22.03 -20.87 -3.83
N THR A 101 -21.80 -21.93 -3.06
CA THR A 101 -22.44 -23.23 -3.28
C THR A 101 -23.27 -23.68 -2.07
N GLY A 102 -23.38 -22.81 -1.05
CA GLY A 102 -24.06 -23.09 0.21
C GLY A 102 -23.56 -24.39 0.82
N ASN A 103 -24.51 -25.24 1.21
CA ASN A 103 -24.28 -26.54 1.83
C ASN A 103 -24.35 -27.71 0.83
N LYS A 104 -24.18 -27.48 -0.50
CA LYS A 104 -24.19 -28.56 -1.51
C LYS A 104 -23.04 -29.56 -1.28
N TRP A 105 -21.92 -29.12 -0.72
CA TRP A 105 -20.70 -29.92 -0.56
C TRP A 105 -20.24 -29.90 0.89
N CYS A 106 -19.81 -31.04 1.40
CA CYS A 106 -19.08 -31.19 2.68
C CYS A 106 -17.67 -31.75 2.48
N ILE A 107 -17.28 -32.03 1.23
CA ILE A 107 -15.90 -32.31 0.84
C ILE A 107 -15.38 -31.19 -0.04
N TYR A 108 -14.13 -30.77 0.20
CA TYR A 108 -13.52 -29.69 -0.54
C TYR A 108 -12.15 -30.10 -1.09
N PRO A 109 -11.86 -29.76 -2.36
CA PRO A 109 -10.58 -30.09 -2.96
C PRO A 109 -9.47 -29.23 -2.35
N MET A 110 -8.27 -29.80 -2.26
CA MET A 110 -7.06 -29.08 -1.86
C MET A 110 -6.54 -28.21 -3.01
N TYR A 111 -5.75 -27.19 -2.69
CA TYR A 111 -5.18 -26.26 -3.67
C TYR A 111 -4.47 -26.98 -4.82
N ASP A 112 -3.55 -27.90 -4.51
CA ASP A 112 -2.75 -28.61 -5.51
C ASP A 112 -3.58 -29.44 -6.49
N TYR A 113 -4.74 -29.95 -6.05
CA TYR A 113 -5.66 -30.71 -6.89
C TYR A 113 -6.65 -29.82 -7.65
N ALA A 114 -6.96 -28.63 -7.16
CA ALA A 114 -7.90 -27.73 -7.83
C ALA A 114 -7.21 -26.83 -8.86
N HIS A 115 -5.95 -26.44 -8.65
CA HIS A 115 -5.29 -25.40 -9.42
C HIS A 115 -5.10 -25.78 -10.88
N GLY A 116 -4.27 -26.80 -11.18
CA GLY A 116 -4.00 -27.20 -12.57
C GLY A 116 -5.25 -27.66 -13.31
N GLN A 117 -6.15 -28.34 -12.62
CA GLN A 117 -7.45 -28.74 -13.15
C GLN A 117 -8.29 -27.52 -13.57
N SER A 118 -8.30 -26.45 -12.77
CA SER A 118 -9.01 -25.22 -13.11
C SER A 118 -8.37 -24.53 -14.31
N ASP A 119 -7.03 -24.45 -14.34
CA ASP A 119 -6.28 -23.90 -15.48
C ASP A 119 -6.58 -24.66 -16.78
N TYR A 120 -6.69 -25.98 -16.70
CA TYR A 120 -7.02 -26.82 -17.86
C TYR A 120 -8.46 -26.59 -18.35
N ILE A 121 -9.44 -26.48 -17.44
CA ILE A 121 -10.84 -26.17 -17.78
C ILE A 121 -10.94 -24.80 -18.47
N GLU A 122 -10.18 -23.82 -17.99
CA GLU A 122 -10.20 -22.44 -18.50
C GLU A 122 -9.35 -22.25 -19.77
N GLY A 123 -8.63 -23.28 -20.23
CA GLY A 123 -7.76 -23.19 -21.40
C GLY A 123 -6.55 -22.28 -21.20
N ILE A 124 -6.07 -22.17 -19.95
CA ILE A 124 -4.88 -21.40 -19.61
C ILE A 124 -3.68 -21.99 -20.36
N THR A 125 -2.80 -21.11 -20.84
CA THR A 125 -1.54 -21.52 -21.49
C THR A 125 -0.36 -21.37 -20.54
N HIS A 126 -0.29 -20.24 -19.84
CA HIS A 126 0.78 -19.90 -18.92
C HIS A 126 0.17 -19.61 -17.55
N SER A 127 0.27 -20.57 -16.63
CA SER A 127 -0.16 -20.40 -15.25
C SER A 127 0.97 -19.75 -14.45
N ILE A 128 0.82 -18.47 -14.13
CA ILE A 128 1.90 -17.67 -13.54
C ILE A 128 1.70 -17.55 -12.01
N CYS A 129 2.62 -18.10 -11.23
CA CYS A 129 2.57 -18.09 -9.76
C CYS A 129 3.91 -17.66 -9.15
N THR A 130 4.02 -17.64 -7.82
CA THR A 130 5.26 -17.23 -7.13
C THR A 130 6.18 -18.42 -6.87
N LEU A 131 7.48 -18.16 -6.62
CA LEU A 131 8.50 -19.19 -6.39
C LEU A 131 8.17 -20.18 -5.26
N GLU A 132 7.32 -19.81 -4.29
CA GLU A 132 6.87 -20.73 -3.25
C GLU A 132 6.17 -21.99 -3.82
N PHE A 133 5.63 -21.90 -5.04
CA PHE A 133 4.96 -23.02 -5.73
C PHE A 133 5.85 -23.77 -6.73
N GLU A 134 7.14 -23.44 -6.83
CA GLU A 134 8.06 -24.16 -7.72
C GLU A 134 8.17 -25.65 -7.34
N VAL A 135 8.24 -25.95 -6.04
CA VAL A 135 8.27 -27.35 -5.54
C VAL A 135 6.95 -28.10 -5.76
N HIS A 136 5.85 -27.37 -6.05
CA HIS A 136 4.54 -27.93 -6.37
C HIS A 136 4.38 -28.24 -7.86
N ARG A 137 5.22 -27.69 -8.75
CA ARG A 137 5.12 -27.90 -10.20
C ARG A 137 5.08 -29.38 -10.62
N PRO A 138 5.91 -30.28 -10.06
CA PRO A 138 5.83 -31.70 -10.42
C PRO A 138 4.47 -32.33 -10.12
N LEU A 139 3.79 -31.88 -9.06
CA LEU A 139 2.46 -32.36 -8.71
C LEU A 139 1.38 -31.76 -9.61
N TYR A 140 1.51 -30.47 -9.94
CA TYR A 140 0.67 -29.80 -10.94
C TYR A 140 0.71 -30.56 -12.28
N ASP A 141 1.92 -30.88 -12.76
CA ASP A 141 2.12 -31.65 -13.99
C ASP A 141 1.54 -33.06 -13.88
N TRP A 142 1.80 -33.76 -12.78
CA TRP A 142 1.29 -35.11 -12.56
C TRP A 142 -0.23 -35.17 -12.67
N PHE A 143 -0.93 -34.23 -12.05
CA PHE A 143 -2.40 -34.19 -12.09
C PHE A 143 -2.93 -33.90 -13.50
N LEU A 144 -2.31 -32.98 -14.24
CA LEU A 144 -2.69 -32.71 -15.63
C LEU A 144 -2.48 -33.92 -16.53
N ASP A 145 -1.40 -34.66 -16.34
CA ASP A 145 -1.10 -35.87 -17.12
C ASP A 145 -2.16 -36.98 -16.94
N GLN A 146 -2.98 -36.90 -15.87
CA GLN A 146 -4.06 -37.86 -15.66
C GLN A 146 -5.38 -37.48 -16.35
N ILE A 147 -5.59 -36.20 -16.66
CA ILE A 147 -6.86 -35.69 -17.18
C ILE A 147 -6.77 -35.20 -18.63
N ALA A 148 -5.60 -34.73 -19.06
CA ALA A 148 -5.38 -34.22 -20.40
C ALA A 148 -5.15 -35.40 -21.37
N PRO A 149 -5.85 -35.46 -22.51
CA PRO A 149 -5.53 -36.43 -23.55
C PRO A 149 -4.08 -36.29 -24.01
N ALA A 150 -3.44 -37.41 -24.33
CA ALA A 150 -2.07 -37.41 -24.81
C ALA A 150 -1.91 -36.52 -26.05
N GLY A 151 -0.98 -35.57 -26.00
CA GLY A 151 -0.72 -34.61 -27.06
C GLY A 151 -1.70 -33.43 -27.15
N ALA A 152 -2.69 -33.34 -26.26
CA ALA A 152 -3.55 -32.16 -26.16
C ALA A 152 -2.77 -30.97 -25.57
N PRO A 153 -3.05 -29.73 -26.01
CA PRO A 153 -2.55 -28.54 -25.33
C PRO A 153 -2.98 -28.53 -23.86
N ARG A 154 -2.04 -28.22 -22.96
CA ARG A 154 -2.29 -28.11 -21.52
C ARG A 154 -1.57 -26.88 -20.95
N PRO A 155 -2.04 -26.32 -19.82
CA PRO A 155 -1.35 -25.21 -19.18
C PRO A 155 0.02 -25.61 -18.66
N HIS A 156 0.95 -24.66 -18.65
CA HIS A 156 2.26 -24.81 -18.05
C HIS A 156 2.47 -23.78 -16.94
N GLN A 157 2.96 -24.25 -15.79
CA GLN A 157 3.26 -23.37 -14.66
C GLN A 157 4.60 -22.65 -14.86
N HIS A 158 4.62 -21.36 -14.58
CA HIS A 158 5.80 -20.50 -14.59
C HIS A 158 5.83 -19.64 -13.33
N GLU A 159 6.98 -19.59 -12.67
CA GLU A 159 7.13 -18.89 -11.40
C GLU A 159 7.96 -17.62 -11.54
N PHE A 160 7.64 -16.64 -10.71
CA PHE A 160 8.45 -15.44 -10.52
C PHE A 160 8.65 -15.16 -9.03
N ALA A 161 9.71 -14.43 -8.70
CA ALA A 161 9.97 -13.98 -7.35
C ALA A 161 8.88 -13.01 -6.91
N ARG A 162 8.32 -13.23 -5.73
CA ARG A 162 7.29 -12.35 -5.19
C ARG A 162 7.89 -10.96 -4.90
N LEU A 163 7.06 -9.92 -4.99
CA LEU A 163 7.44 -8.59 -4.53
C LEU A 163 7.58 -8.58 -3.00
N ASN A 164 8.75 -8.18 -2.51
CA ASN A 164 8.97 -7.83 -1.11
C ASN A 164 9.42 -6.36 -1.03
N LEU A 165 8.83 -5.60 -0.11
CA LEU A 165 9.18 -4.20 0.15
C LEU A 165 9.82 -4.11 1.52
N ASN A 166 10.91 -3.33 1.65
CA ASN A 166 11.42 -2.99 2.97
C ASN A 166 10.46 -2.02 3.71
N TYR A 167 10.63 -1.91 5.03
CA TYR A 167 9.78 -1.13 5.95
C TYR A 167 8.29 -1.50 5.92
N THR A 168 7.95 -2.69 5.42
CA THR A 168 6.59 -3.13 5.12
C THR A 168 6.43 -4.63 5.43
N VAL A 169 5.22 -5.05 5.82
CA VAL A 169 4.86 -6.48 5.93
C VAL A 169 3.87 -6.87 4.84
N MET A 170 4.15 -7.95 4.11
CA MET A 170 3.28 -8.44 3.01
C MET A 170 2.42 -9.65 3.40
N SER A 171 2.70 -10.25 4.57
CA SER A 171 1.98 -11.45 5.04
C SER A 171 0.54 -11.11 5.43
N LYS A 172 -0.44 -11.82 4.84
CA LYS A 172 -1.86 -11.70 5.20
C LYS A 172 -2.11 -11.87 6.70
N ARG A 173 -1.39 -12.79 7.36
CA ARG A 173 -1.51 -13.02 8.81
C ARG A 173 -1.11 -11.77 9.62
N LYS A 174 0.02 -11.14 9.25
CA LYS A 174 0.53 -9.93 9.92
C LYS A 174 -0.35 -8.72 9.64
N LEU A 175 -0.77 -8.53 8.39
CA LEU A 175 -1.71 -7.47 8.00
C LEU A 175 -3.06 -7.61 8.71
N LYS A 176 -3.60 -8.83 8.80
CA LYS A 176 -4.82 -9.12 9.55
C LYS A 176 -4.66 -8.75 11.02
N ARG A 177 -3.54 -9.11 11.65
CA ARG A 177 -3.24 -8.76 13.03
C ARG A 177 -3.16 -7.25 13.26
N LEU A 178 -2.51 -6.49 12.36
CA LEU A 178 -2.47 -5.02 12.44
C LEU A 178 -3.88 -4.40 12.48
N VAL A 179 -4.82 -4.96 11.70
CA VAL A 179 -6.21 -4.51 11.64
C VAL A 179 -7.00 -4.94 12.87
N GLU A 180 -6.94 -6.22 13.25
CA GLU A 180 -7.71 -6.78 14.39
C GLU A 180 -7.25 -6.24 15.74
N GLU A 181 -5.96 -5.93 15.89
CA GLU A 181 -5.38 -5.34 17.10
C GLU A 181 -5.33 -3.79 17.05
N HIS A 182 -5.99 -3.16 16.06
CA HIS A 182 -6.17 -1.71 15.95
C HIS A 182 -4.89 -0.86 15.88
N TYR A 183 -3.78 -1.41 15.36
CA TYR A 183 -2.57 -0.62 15.03
C TYR A 183 -2.79 0.27 13.80
N VAL A 184 -3.78 -0.08 12.98
CA VAL A 184 -4.25 0.69 11.81
C VAL A 184 -5.77 0.78 11.81
N ASN A 185 -6.33 1.76 11.10
CA ASN A 185 -7.77 2.04 11.09
C ASN A 185 -8.60 1.05 10.24
N GLY A 186 -7.95 0.14 9.52
CA GLY A 186 -8.60 -0.85 8.66
C GLY A 186 -7.71 -1.31 7.50
N TRP A 187 -8.28 -2.14 6.62
CA TRP A 187 -7.58 -2.64 5.43
C TRP A 187 -7.27 -1.54 4.40
N ASP A 188 -7.94 -0.40 4.46
CA ASP A 188 -7.71 0.75 3.58
C ASP A 188 -7.00 1.91 4.31
N ASP A 189 -6.41 1.68 5.48
CA ASP A 189 -5.56 2.68 6.14
C ASP A 189 -4.40 3.09 5.21
N PRO A 190 -4.11 4.39 5.03
CA PRO A 190 -3.03 4.86 4.16
C PRO A 190 -1.62 4.35 4.50
N ARG A 191 -1.41 3.78 5.69
CA ARG A 191 -0.13 3.14 6.08
C ARG A 191 -0.03 1.69 5.61
N MET A 192 -1.13 1.08 5.19
CA MET A 192 -1.18 -0.32 4.76
C MET A 192 -0.69 -0.46 3.32
N PRO A 193 0.08 -1.54 3.00
CA PRO A 193 0.54 -1.82 1.64
C PRO A 193 -0.53 -2.43 0.74
N THR A 194 -1.80 -2.35 1.15
CA THR A 194 -2.94 -2.83 0.36
C THR A 194 -3.19 -1.86 -0.79
N VAL A 195 -3.72 -2.36 -1.90
CA VAL A 195 -4.13 -1.51 -3.03
C VAL A 195 -5.16 -0.46 -2.58
N SER A 196 -6.07 -0.82 -1.67
CA SER A 196 -7.03 0.11 -1.07
C SER A 196 -6.36 1.19 -0.21
N GLY A 197 -5.38 0.82 0.62
CA GLY A 197 -4.63 1.75 1.46
C GLY A 197 -3.79 2.72 0.63
N LEU A 198 -3.06 2.21 -0.37
CA LEU A 198 -2.29 3.03 -1.31
C LEU A 198 -3.19 3.99 -2.10
N ARG A 199 -4.35 3.53 -2.59
CA ARG A 199 -5.31 4.40 -3.27
C ARG A 199 -5.82 5.50 -2.34
N ARG A 200 -6.18 5.17 -1.09
CA ARG A 200 -6.63 6.16 -0.09
C ARG A 200 -5.51 7.13 0.33
N ARG A 201 -4.24 6.70 0.28
CA ARG A 201 -3.07 7.56 0.47
C ARG A 201 -2.85 8.52 -0.70
N GLY A 202 -3.49 8.31 -1.85
CA GLY A 202 -3.33 9.14 -3.06
C GLY A 202 -2.37 8.56 -4.10
N TYR A 203 -1.96 7.29 -3.97
CA TYR A 203 -1.25 6.63 -5.06
C TYR A 203 -2.16 6.44 -6.26
N THR A 204 -1.65 6.80 -7.44
CA THR A 204 -2.37 6.66 -8.70
C THR A 204 -2.12 5.30 -9.32
N LYS A 205 -3.06 4.84 -10.16
CA LYS A 205 -2.89 3.64 -11.00
C LYS A 205 -1.55 3.69 -11.76
N ASP A 206 -1.24 4.83 -12.38
CA ASP A 206 -0.07 4.98 -13.24
C ASP A 206 1.24 4.93 -12.45
N SER A 207 1.26 5.46 -11.22
CA SER A 207 2.43 5.34 -10.33
C SER A 207 2.71 3.89 -9.95
N LEU A 208 1.67 3.09 -9.70
CA LEU A 208 1.82 1.67 -9.34
C LEU A 208 2.27 0.84 -10.54
N TRP A 209 1.75 1.11 -11.73
CA TRP A 209 2.22 0.48 -12.97
C TRP A 209 3.70 0.80 -13.24
N LYS A 210 4.08 2.09 -13.18
CA LYS A 210 5.48 2.52 -13.33
C LYS A 210 6.40 1.86 -12.30
N PHE A 211 5.91 1.66 -11.07
CA PHE A 211 6.65 0.94 -10.04
C PHE A 211 6.87 -0.53 -10.41
N VAL A 212 5.82 -1.26 -10.80
CA VAL A 212 5.92 -2.67 -11.22
C VAL A 212 6.83 -2.83 -12.45
N GLU A 213 6.73 -1.93 -13.43
CA GLU A 213 7.61 -1.91 -14.61
C GLU A 213 9.08 -1.73 -14.24
N LYS A 214 9.37 -0.84 -13.28
CA LYS A 214 10.74 -0.57 -12.83
C LYS A 214 11.34 -1.70 -12.00
N VAL A 215 10.52 -2.37 -11.19
CA VAL A 215 10.96 -3.54 -10.42
C VAL A 215 11.26 -4.71 -11.37
N GLY A 216 10.45 -4.87 -12.41
CA GLY A 216 10.59 -5.96 -13.37
C GLY A 216 10.14 -7.31 -12.80
N VAL A 217 10.30 -8.35 -13.60
CA VAL A 217 9.93 -9.73 -13.25
C VAL A 217 11.17 -10.62 -13.39
N ALA A 218 11.54 -11.30 -12.32
CA ALA A 218 12.70 -12.19 -12.26
C ALA A 218 12.42 -13.40 -11.37
N LYS A 219 13.27 -14.43 -11.46
CA LYS A 219 13.23 -15.63 -10.57
C LYS A 219 14.12 -15.52 -9.33
N ARG A 220 14.72 -14.35 -9.07
CA ARG A 220 15.57 -14.13 -7.89
C ARG A 220 14.82 -13.28 -6.88
N ASP A 221 14.75 -13.75 -5.64
CA ASP A 221 14.21 -12.96 -4.54
C ASP A 221 15.00 -11.67 -4.36
N ASN A 222 14.24 -10.57 -4.27
CA ASN A 222 14.80 -9.25 -4.04
C ASN A 222 13.88 -8.47 -3.09
N ILE A 223 14.51 -7.66 -2.23
CA ILE A 223 13.81 -6.69 -1.39
C ILE A 223 13.92 -5.35 -2.10
N ILE A 224 12.77 -4.80 -2.48
CA ILE A 224 12.69 -3.51 -3.15
C ILE A 224 12.60 -2.41 -2.11
N ASP A 225 13.38 -1.35 -2.32
CA ASP A 225 13.35 -0.19 -1.43
C ASP A 225 12.06 0.62 -1.63
N LEU A 226 11.38 0.95 -0.53
CA LEU A 226 10.15 1.73 -0.51
C LEU A 226 10.30 3.11 -1.17
N SER A 227 11.50 3.69 -1.17
CA SER A 227 11.80 4.95 -1.87
C SER A 227 11.54 4.87 -3.37
N LEU A 228 11.66 3.68 -4.00
CA LEU A 228 11.33 3.50 -5.43
C LEU A 228 9.83 3.67 -5.67
N LEU A 229 8.99 3.14 -4.78
CA LEU A 229 7.54 3.32 -4.83
C LEU A 229 7.18 4.79 -4.65
N GLU A 230 7.77 5.45 -3.66
CA GLU A 230 7.59 6.88 -3.42
C GLU A 230 8.09 7.75 -4.59
N PHE A 231 9.20 7.35 -5.23
CA PHE A 231 9.70 8.01 -6.44
C PHE A 231 8.69 7.94 -7.58
N CYS A 232 8.08 6.78 -7.81
CA CYS A 232 7.11 6.60 -8.88
C CYS A 232 5.87 7.50 -8.72
N ILE A 233 5.36 7.66 -7.49
CA ILE A 233 4.23 8.56 -7.23
C ILE A 233 4.62 10.04 -7.29
N ARG A 234 5.81 10.43 -6.82
CA ARG A 234 6.29 11.82 -6.98
C ARG A 234 6.37 12.23 -8.44
N GLU A 235 6.92 11.35 -9.28
CA GLU A 235 7.06 11.58 -10.72
C GLU A 235 5.72 11.71 -11.43
N ASP A 236 4.73 10.91 -11.03
CA ASP A 236 3.39 10.97 -11.62
C ASP A 236 2.66 12.24 -11.20
N LEU A 237 2.63 12.54 -9.89
CA LEU A 237 1.95 13.71 -9.37
C LEU A 237 2.64 15.02 -9.75
N ASN A 238 3.95 15.05 -9.97
CA ASN A 238 4.62 16.25 -10.49
C ASN A 238 4.02 16.71 -11.82
N LYS A 239 3.54 15.79 -12.66
CA LYS A 239 2.97 16.13 -13.97
C LYS A 239 1.49 16.51 -13.88
N LYS A 240 0.76 15.96 -12.90
CA LYS A 240 -0.71 15.96 -12.87
C LYS A 240 -1.33 16.80 -11.75
N ALA A 241 -0.65 16.95 -10.62
CA ALA A 241 -1.23 17.59 -9.44
C ALA A 241 -1.18 19.12 -9.55
N LEU A 242 -2.29 19.77 -9.22
CA LEU A 242 -2.34 21.23 -9.14
C LEU A 242 -1.55 21.71 -7.91
N ARG A 243 -0.80 22.79 -8.06
CA ARG A 243 0.00 23.42 -7.01
C ARG A 243 -0.89 24.39 -6.26
N VAL A 244 -0.95 24.22 -4.95
CA VAL A 244 -1.79 25.00 -4.03
C VAL A 244 -0.96 25.44 -2.83
N LEU A 245 -1.40 26.51 -2.16
CA LEU A 245 -0.81 26.97 -0.92
C LEU A 245 -1.57 26.41 0.28
N GLY A 246 -0.83 25.82 1.21
CA GLY A 246 -1.34 25.37 2.49
C GLY A 246 -0.25 25.48 3.53
N VAL A 247 -0.62 25.86 4.75
CA VAL A 247 0.28 26.08 5.89
C VAL A 247 -0.09 25.08 6.98
N ILE A 248 0.84 24.20 7.31
CA ILE A 248 0.62 23.09 8.25
C ILE A 248 0.86 23.51 9.70
N ASN A 249 1.87 24.36 9.95
CA ASN A 249 2.19 24.94 11.25
C ASN A 249 2.06 26.47 11.17
N PRO A 250 0.85 27.03 11.36
CA PRO A 250 0.61 28.43 11.08
C PRO A 250 1.29 29.39 12.08
N LEU A 251 2.15 30.26 11.55
CA LEU A 251 2.68 31.45 12.24
C LEU A 251 2.05 32.70 11.64
N LYS A 252 1.43 33.53 12.48
CA LYS A 252 0.76 34.75 12.04
C LYS A 252 1.77 35.83 11.64
N VAL A 253 1.50 36.51 10.54
CA VAL A 253 2.27 37.66 10.06
C VAL A 253 1.32 38.82 9.79
N VAL A 254 1.64 39.99 10.35
CA VAL A 254 0.95 41.26 10.11
C VAL A 254 1.84 42.16 9.25
N ILE A 255 1.35 42.56 8.09
CA ILE A 255 2.04 43.46 7.18
C ILE A 255 1.68 44.90 7.54
N THR A 256 2.52 45.55 8.33
CA THR A 256 2.21 46.80 9.03
C THR A 256 1.96 47.98 8.09
N ASN A 257 2.62 48.01 6.92
CA ASN A 257 2.45 49.03 5.89
C ASN A 257 1.43 48.66 4.79
N TYR A 258 0.67 47.55 4.94
CA TYR A 258 -0.43 47.22 4.04
C TYR A 258 -1.73 47.90 4.49
N PRO A 259 -2.54 48.50 3.58
CA PRO A 259 -3.76 49.21 3.96
C PRO A 259 -4.80 48.33 4.66
N ASP A 260 -5.39 48.84 5.75
CA ASP A 260 -6.45 48.16 6.49
C ASP A 260 -7.69 47.92 5.61
N GLY A 261 -8.30 46.74 5.75
CA GLY A 261 -9.52 46.35 5.03
C GLY A 261 -9.34 46.10 3.53
N LYS A 262 -8.16 46.33 2.96
CA LYS A 262 -7.88 46.02 1.54
C LYS A 262 -7.63 44.52 1.36
N THR A 263 -8.28 43.94 0.36
CA THR A 263 -7.97 42.60 -0.16
C THR A 263 -7.65 42.71 -1.63
N GLU A 264 -6.62 41.98 -2.06
CA GLU A 264 -6.18 41.87 -3.45
C GLU A 264 -6.27 40.42 -3.90
N LEU A 265 -6.54 40.19 -5.19
CA LEU A 265 -6.42 38.87 -5.80
C LEU A 265 -5.15 38.79 -6.64
N LEU A 266 -4.31 37.80 -6.32
CA LEU A 266 -3.06 37.50 -7.00
C LEU A 266 -3.23 36.29 -7.90
N GLU A 267 -2.71 36.35 -9.12
CA GLU A 267 -2.75 35.24 -10.06
C GLU A 267 -1.64 34.24 -9.75
N ALA A 268 -1.99 32.95 -9.66
CA ALA A 268 -1.08 31.85 -9.40
C ALA A 268 -1.24 30.75 -10.45
N VAL A 269 -0.11 30.23 -10.95
CA VAL A 269 -0.09 29.12 -11.92
C VAL A 269 -0.50 27.83 -11.21
N ASN A 270 -1.44 27.08 -11.81
CA ASN A 270 -1.89 25.82 -11.23
C ASN A 270 -0.89 24.68 -11.45
N ASN A 271 -0.29 24.57 -12.63
CA ASN A 271 0.68 23.51 -12.90
C ASN A 271 1.81 24.02 -13.82
N PRO A 272 3.05 24.17 -13.33
CA PRO A 272 4.16 24.61 -14.19
C PRO A 272 4.54 23.56 -15.24
N GLU A 273 4.18 22.30 -15.07
CA GLU A 273 4.44 21.22 -16.02
C GLU A 273 3.34 21.09 -17.09
N ASN A 274 2.20 21.78 -16.90
CA ASN A 274 1.06 21.71 -17.81
C ASN A 274 0.34 23.08 -17.91
N PRO A 275 0.67 23.90 -18.93
CA PRO A 275 0.03 25.20 -19.13
C PRO A 275 -1.50 25.16 -19.27
N ASP A 276 -2.06 24.04 -19.73
CA ASP A 276 -3.51 23.87 -19.94
C ASP A 276 -4.30 23.84 -18.63
N ASP A 277 -3.64 23.59 -17.49
CA ASP A 277 -4.26 23.66 -16.16
C ASP A 277 -4.53 25.12 -15.70
N GLY A 278 -4.04 26.10 -16.46
CA GLY A 278 -4.35 27.51 -16.29
C GLY A 278 -3.85 28.12 -14.98
N THR A 279 -4.52 29.19 -14.55
CA THR A 279 -4.22 29.97 -13.35
C THR A 279 -5.42 30.00 -12.40
N ARG A 280 -5.18 30.42 -11.16
CA ARG A 280 -6.22 30.71 -10.17
C ARG A 280 -5.90 32.00 -9.43
N MET A 281 -6.91 32.56 -8.78
CA MET A 281 -6.75 33.77 -7.97
C MET A 281 -6.64 33.44 -6.48
N ILE A 282 -5.62 33.98 -5.81
CA ILE A 282 -5.36 33.79 -4.38
C ILE A 282 -5.54 35.14 -3.66
N PRO A 283 -6.34 35.22 -2.58
CA PRO A 283 -6.51 36.45 -1.84
C PRO A 283 -5.27 36.80 -1.02
N PHE A 284 -4.88 38.07 -1.05
CA PHE A 284 -3.81 38.67 -0.25
C PHE A 284 -4.34 39.86 0.55
N GLY A 285 -3.87 40.03 1.77
CA GLY A 285 -4.28 41.09 2.66
C GLY A 285 -3.24 41.39 3.73
N LYS A 286 -3.61 42.25 4.68
CA LYS A 286 -2.74 42.70 5.77
C LYS A 286 -2.25 41.57 6.66
N GLU A 287 -3.09 40.56 6.89
CA GLU A 287 -2.77 39.42 7.77
C GLU A 287 -2.67 38.14 6.95
N ILE A 288 -1.57 37.41 7.14
CA ILE A 288 -1.30 36.12 6.49
C ILE A 288 -0.75 35.13 7.51
N TYR A 289 -0.75 33.85 7.14
CA TYR A 289 -0.02 32.80 7.84
C TYR A 289 1.10 32.25 6.96
N ILE A 290 2.23 31.92 7.58
CA ILE A 290 3.37 31.19 7.01
C ILE A 290 3.67 29.96 7.86
N GLU A 291 4.57 29.07 7.43
CA GLU A 291 5.03 27.99 8.32
C GLU A 291 5.87 28.55 9.47
N GLN A 292 5.70 27.99 10.67
CA GLN A 292 6.55 28.27 11.82
C GLN A 292 8.03 28.04 11.48
N GLU A 293 8.34 27.01 10.69
CA GLU A 293 9.70 26.65 10.27
C GLU A 293 10.30 27.63 9.23
N ASP A 294 9.49 28.50 8.64
CA ASP A 294 9.94 29.52 7.68
C ASP A 294 10.41 30.83 8.33
N PHE A 295 10.39 30.90 9.67
CA PHE A 295 11.01 31.97 10.44
C PHE A 295 12.09 31.45 11.40
N MET A 296 13.19 32.20 11.51
CA MET A 296 14.22 31.94 12.52
C MET A 296 14.88 33.25 12.97
N GLU A 297 14.86 33.53 14.27
CA GLU A 297 15.44 34.76 14.84
C GLU A 297 16.97 34.81 14.68
N ASN A 298 17.63 33.66 14.89
CA ASN A 298 19.09 33.50 14.79
C ASN A 298 19.46 32.47 13.72
N PRO A 299 19.38 32.82 12.42
CA PRO A 299 19.54 31.88 11.33
C PRO A 299 21.01 31.44 11.12
N PRO A 300 21.27 30.16 10.81
CA PRO A 300 22.58 29.76 10.31
C PRO A 300 22.83 30.32 8.89
N LYS A 301 24.10 30.43 8.47
CA LYS A 301 24.49 31.04 7.17
C LYS A 301 23.79 30.49 5.93
N LYS A 302 23.27 29.25 5.97
CA LYS A 302 22.57 28.56 4.86
C LYS A 302 21.05 28.55 5.02
N TYR A 303 20.50 29.43 5.86
CA TYR A 303 19.08 29.66 5.98
C TYR A 303 18.67 30.83 5.09
N PHE A 304 17.72 30.61 4.18
CA PHE A 304 17.30 31.59 3.17
C PHE A 304 15.84 32.02 3.33
N ARG A 305 15.17 31.64 4.42
CA ARG A 305 13.80 32.07 4.71
C ARG A 305 13.82 33.30 5.60
N LEU A 306 12.69 33.61 6.25
CA LEU A 306 12.50 34.88 6.95
C LEU A 306 13.31 34.91 8.26
N SER A 307 13.99 36.02 8.48
CA SER A 307 14.68 36.34 9.72
C SER A 307 14.67 37.87 9.94
N PRO A 308 14.92 38.38 11.15
CA PRO A 308 14.89 39.81 11.42
C PRO A 308 15.76 40.61 10.44
N GLY A 309 15.18 41.65 9.82
CA GLY A 309 15.88 42.53 8.87
C GLY A 309 16.23 41.89 7.51
N THR A 310 15.83 40.64 7.25
CA THR A 310 16.01 39.99 5.95
C THR A 310 14.74 39.95 5.14
N GLU A 311 14.89 40.14 3.84
CA GLU A 311 13.79 40.08 2.88
C GLU A 311 13.56 38.64 2.40
N VAL A 312 12.31 38.21 2.31
CA VAL A 312 11.89 36.93 1.72
C VAL A 312 10.78 37.16 0.68
N ARG A 313 10.73 36.32 -0.35
CA ARG A 313 9.66 36.35 -1.33
C ARG A 313 8.48 35.50 -0.85
N LEU A 314 7.29 36.08 -0.82
CA LEU A 314 6.04 35.33 -0.73
C LEU A 314 5.67 34.78 -2.12
N ARG A 315 5.39 33.48 -2.22
CA ARG A 315 5.02 32.84 -3.48
C ARG A 315 3.82 33.54 -4.13
N TYR A 316 3.95 33.92 -5.41
CA TYR A 316 2.96 34.69 -6.21
C TYR A 316 2.63 36.12 -5.71
N ALA A 317 3.27 36.61 -4.65
CA ALA A 317 2.89 37.85 -3.99
C ALA A 317 4.03 38.87 -3.99
N TYR A 318 4.45 39.33 -2.82
CA TYR A 318 5.38 40.43 -2.63
C TYR A 318 6.63 39.98 -1.88
N PHE A 319 7.62 40.85 -1.82
CA PHE A 319 8.71 40.70 -0.86
C PHE A 319 8.29 41.28 0.49
N ILE A 320 8.64 40.58 1.57
CA ILE A 320 8.40 41.03 2.93
C ILE A 320 9.69 41.04 3.75
N THR A 321 9.79 41.97 4.70
CA THR A 321 10.91 42.08 5.65
C THR A 321 10.37 42.09 7.07
N CYS A 322 10.89 41.20 7.93
CA CYS A 322 10.52 41.14 9.35
C CYS A 322 11.14 42.30 10.12
N GLN A 323 10.29 43.10 10.77
CA GLN A 323 10.68 44.25 11.58
C GLN A 323 10.65 43.93 13.07
N GLU A 324 9.64 43.18 13.52
CA GLU A 324 9.43 42.89 14.94
C GLU A 324 8.91 41.46 15.14
N VAL A 325 9.32 40.85 16.25
CA VAL A 325 8.98 39.48 16.64
C VAL A 325 8.20 39.54 17.94
N ILE A 326 6.94 39.11 17.90
CA ILE A 326 6.06 39.08 19.07
C ILE A 326 6.13 37.69 19.70
N LYS A 327 6.39 37.66 21.01
CA LYS A 327 6.48 36.43 21.79
C LYS A 327 5.40 36.38 22.88
N ASP A 328 4.96 35.19 23.23
CA ASP A 328 4.12 34.96 24.39
C ASP A 328 4.93 35.00 25.71
N ALA A 329 4.25 34.77 26.83
CA ALA A 329 4.86 34.76 28.16
C ALA A 329 5.92 33.65 28.34
N ASP A 330 5.81 32.56 27.58
CA ASP A 330 6.74 31.42 27.62
C ASP A 330 7.90 31.59 26.63
N GLY A 331 7.91 32.70 25.87
CA GLY A 331 8.94 33.02 24.88
C GLY A 331 8.73 32.40 23.51
N ASN A 332 7.58 31.77 23.24
CA ASN A 332 7.25 31.24 21.93
C ASN A 332 6.89 32.37 20.96
N ILE A 333 7.32 32.26 19.72
CA ILE A 333 7.02 33.24 18.67
C ILE A 333 5.60 33.00 18.17
N VAL A 334 4.72 33.99 18.37
CA VAL A 334 3.28 33.90 18.07
C VAL A 334 2.84 34.79 16.92
N GLU A 335 3.54 35.89 16.67
CA GLU A 335 3.21 36.83 15.59
C GLU A 335 4.47 37.55 15.11
N LEU A 336 4.56 37.82 13.80
CA LEU A 336 5.62 38.63 13.20
C LEU A 336 5.03 39.89 12.59
N HIS A 337 5.67 41.03 12.81
CA HIS A 337 5.32 42.27 12.11
C HIS A 337 6.32 42.50 11.00
N CYS A 338 5.82 42.52 9.77
CA CYS A 338 6.61 42.68 8.56
C CYS A 338 6.20 43.94 7.81
N THR A 339 7.09 44.46 6.99
CA THR A 339 6.73 45.39 5.91
C THR A 339 6.77 44.66 4.57
N TYR A 340 5.96 45.08 3.60
CA TYR A 340 6.05 44.60 2.21
C TYR A 340 6.55 45.69 1.27
N ASP A 341 7.09 45.28 0.13
CA ASP A 341 7.42 46.18 -0.97
C ASP A 341 6.33 46.18 -2.08
N PRO A 342 5.57 47.27 -2.26
CA PRO A 342 4.52 47.36 -3.28
C PRO A 342 5.00 47.22 -4.73
N ALA A 343 6.27 47.53 -5.02
CA ALA A 343 6.85 47.42 -6.36
C ALA A 343 7.13 45.97 -6.77
N THR A 344 7.05 45.02 -5.83
CA THR A 344 7.45 43.62 -6.05
C THR A 344 6.30 42.65 -6.34
N ARG A 345 5.19 43.17 -6.86
CA ARG A 345 3.97 42.39 -7.14
C ARG A 345 4.28 41.21 -8.07
N GLY A 346 3.79 40.02 -7.72
CA GLY A 346 4.07 38.78 -8.44
C GLY A 346 5.42 38.13 -8.09
N GLY A 347 6.22 38.76 -7.24
CA GLY A 347 7.51 38.27 -6.77
C GLY A 347 8.69 38.69 -7.63
N ASP A 348 8.53 39.65 -8.53
CA ASP A 348 9.63 40.24 -9.32
C ASP A 348 10.15 41.52 -8.68
N SER A 349 11.43 41.84 -8.86
CA SER A 349 12.04 43.07 -8.30
C SER A 349 12.45 43.99 -9.44
N PRO A 350 11.72 45.10 -9.69
CA PRO A 350 12.05 46.02 -10.79
C PRO A 350 13.42 46.69 -10.65
N ASP A 351 13.93 46.81 -9.43
CA ASP A 351 15.24 47.35 -9.05
C ASP A 351 16.38 46.31 -9.13
N GLY A 352 16.08 45.06 -9.49
CA GLY A 352 17.07 44.01 -9.76
C GLY A 352 17.66 43.30 -8.53
N ARG A 353 17.24 43.65 -7.30
CA ARG A 353 17.70 42.94 -6.09
C ARG A 353 17.21 41.49 -6.09
N LYS A 354 18.08 40.59 -5.62
CA LYS A 354 17.81 39.15 -5.57
C LYS A 354 17.55 38.70 -4.15
N VAL A 355 16.34 38.21 -3.90
CA VAL A 355 15.98 37.55 -2.66
C VAL A 355 16.34 36.07 -2.74
N LYS A 356 16.94 35.53 -1.67
CA LYS A 356 17.52 34.18 -1.68
C LYS A 356 16.50 33.06 -1.44
N GLY A 357 15.33 33.35 -0.89
CA GLY A 357 14.31 32.35 -0.60
C GLY A 357 12.91 32.78 -0.96
N THR A 358 12.07 31.76 -1.17
CA THR A 358 10.64 31.91 -1.39
C THR A 358 9.91 30.99 -0.42
N ILE A 359 8.91 31.53 0.25
CA ILE A 359 8.05 30.81 1.19
C ILE A 359 6.60 30.86 0.72
N HIS A 360 5.83 29.84 1.08
CA HIS A 360 4.38 29.81 0.85
C HIS A 360 3.67 30.47 2.03
N TRP A 361 2.42 30.83 1.80
CA TRP A 361 1.61 31.57 2.75
C TRP A 361 0.12 31.38 2.41
N VAL A 362 -0.77 31.76 3.32
CA VAL A 362 -2.22 31.84 3.08
C VAL A 362 -2.80 33.09 3.73
N SER A 363 -3.87 33.67 3.15
CA SER A 363 -4.58 34.81 3.75
C SER A 363 -5.21 34.42 5.09
N ALA A 364 -4.99 35.20 6.15
CA ALA A 364 -5.57 34.89 7.45
C ALA A 364 -7.10 35.01 7.46
N LYS A 365 -7.65 35.90 6.62
CA LYS A 365 -9.09 36.16 6.54
C LYS A 365 -9.83 35.08 5.74
N ASP A 366 -9.20 34.57 4.69
CA ASP A 366 -9.87 33.76 3.67
C ASP A 366 -9.45 32.29 3.71
N ALA A 367 -8.37 31.94 4.42
CA ALA A 367 -7.92 30.55 4.53
C ALA A 367 -8.99 29.67 5.17
N ILE A 368 -9.05 28.43 4.69
CA ILE A 368 -9.97 27.40 5.18
C ILE A 368 -9.20 26.50 6.12
N LYS A 369 -9.80 26.16 7.27
CA LYS A 369 -9.25 25.15 8.16
C LYS A 369 -9.39 23.76 7.53
N ALA A 370 -8.33 22.97 7.60
CA ALA A 370 -8.35 21.59 7.14
C ALA A 370 -7.58 20.69 8.10
N GLU A 371 -8.08 19.48 8.30
CA GLU A 371 -7.31 18.41 8.94
C GLU A 371 -6.30 17.86 7.92
N VAL A 372 -5.03 17.84 8.29
CA VAL A 372 -3.97 17.27 7.47
C VAL A 372 -3.34 16.08 8.19
N ARG A 373 -3.37 14.93 7.54
CA ARG A 373 -2.82 13.66 8.01
C ARG A 373 -1.47 13.43 7.38
N LEU A 374 -0.41 13.65 8.14
CA LEU A 374 0.98 13.47 7.74
C LEU A 374 1.39 12.02 7.99
N TYR A 375 1.33 11.19 6.94
CA TYR A 375 1.78 9.81 7.01
C TYR A 375 3.30 9.69 6.80
N ASP A 376 3.90 8.74 7.50
CA ASP A 376 5.28 8.26 7.28
C ASP A 376 5.26 6.73 7.05
N ARG A 377 6.44 6.08 7.10
CA ARG A 377 6.61 4.63 7.08
C ARG A 377 5.97 4.02 8.33
N LEU A 378 5.32 2.86 8.17
CA LEU A 378 4.66 2.16 9.28
C LEU A 378 5.67 1.50 10.23
N PHE A 379 6.84 1.11 9.72
CA PHE A 379 7.91 0.48 10.49
C PHE A 379 9.19 1.30 10.42
N ASN A 380 9.95 1.33 11.52
CA ASN A 380 11.23 2.03 11.61
C ASN A 380 12.41 1.19 11.09
N LYS A 381 12.27 -0.14 11.09
CA LYS A 381 13.31 -1.06 10.59
C LYS A 381 13.09 -1.42 9.14
N GLU A 382 14.21 -1.56 8.42
CA GLU A 382 14.22 -1.98 7.01
C GLU A 382 13.57 -3.36 6.85
N ASN A 383 13.91 -4.30 7.72
CA ASN A 383 13.20 -5.56 7.87
C ASN A 383 12.33 -5.51 9.13
N PRO A 384 10.99 -5.36 9.01
CA PRO A 384 10.11 -5.32 10.17
C PRO A 384 10.14 -6.60 11.01
N ASP A 385 10.57 -7.72 10.45
CA ASP A 385 10.59 -9.01 11.13
C ASP A 385 11.79 -9.20 12.06
N GLU A 386 12.79 -8.32 11.97
CA GLU A 386 13.95 -8.32 12.87
C GLU A 386 13.60 -7.65 14.20
N ALA A 387 13.02 -8.43 15.11
CA ALA A 387 12.72 -8.02 16.48
C ALA A 387 13.77 -8.55 17.47
N GLU A 388 13.89 -7.88 18.63
CA GLU A 388 14.70 -8.39 19.75
C GLU A 388 14.12 -9.71 20.29
N GLU A 389 14.93 -10.49 20.99
CA GLU A 389 14.50 -11.77 21.56
C GLU A 389 13.25 -11.61 22.45
N GLY A 390 12.24 -12.43 22.20
CA GLY A 390 10.94 -12.38 22.88
C GLY A 390 9.97 -11.31 22.36
N LYS A 391 10.36 -10.47 21.39
CA LYS A 391 9.48 -9.52 20.70
C LYS A 391 9.14 -9.99 19.29
N ASP A 392 8.16 -9.34 18.69
CA ASP A 392 7.74 -9.59 17.31
C ASP A 392 7.76 -8.30 16.47
N PHE A 393 7.35 -8.41 15.20
CA PHE A 393 7.38 -7.31 14.24
C PHE A 393 6.64 -6.03 14.69
N LEU A 394 5.68 -6.12 15.62
CA LEU A 394 4.97 -4.96 16.15
C LEU A 394 5.87 -4.05 16.99
N SER A 395 6.95 -4.58 17.59
CA SER A 395 7.91 -3.75 18.33
C SER A 395 8.68 -2.78 17.45
N ASN A 396 8.64 -2.99 16.12
CA ASN A 396 9.31 -2.16 15.13
C ASN A 396 8.39 -1.10 14.51
N LEU A 397 7.15 -0.96 14.99
CA LEU A 397 6.22 0.07 14.53
C LEU A 397 6.78 1.47 14.76
N ASN A 398 6.51 2.35 13.80
CA ASN A 398 6.83 3.76 13.90
C ASN A 398 5.69 4.50 14.65
N PRO A 399 5.94 5.02 15.86
CA PRO A 399 4.93 5.81 16.59
C PRO A 399 4.55 7.09 15.83
N ASP A 400 5.46 7.62 15.00
CA ASP A 400 5.26 8.81 14.19
C ASP A 400 4.73 8.48 12.78
N SER A 401 4.22 7.26 12.55
CA SER A 401 3.67 6.83 11.25
C SER A 401 2.47 7.65 10.79
N LEU A 402 1.80 8.35 11.71
CA LEU A 402 0.71 9.30 11.45
C LEU A 402 0.79 10.45 12.45
N THR A 403 0.88 11.68 11.93
CA THR A 403 0.63 12.90 12.70
C THR A 403 -0.57 13.63 12.10
N VAL A 404 -1.55 13.98 12.93
CA VAL A 404 -2.72 14.77 12.51
C VAL A 404 -2.54 16.21 12.96
N LYS A 405 -2.76 17.18 12.07
CA LYS A 405 -2.65 18.62 12.37
C LYS A 405 -3.85 19.38 11.80
N GLU A 406 -4.25 20.45 12.49
CA GLU A 406 -5.12 21.48 11.92
C GLU A 406 -4.23 22.45 11.12
N ALA A 407 -4.44 22.49 9.82
CA ALA A 407 -3.73 23.34 8.87
C ALA A 407 -4.66 24.43 8.31
N LEU A 408 -4.06 25.42 7.64
CA LEU A 408 -4.77 26.46 6.91
C LEU A 408 -4.47 26.34 5.43
N VAL A 409 -5.50 26.23 4.59
CA VAL A 409 -5.35 26.04 3.14
C VAL A 409 -6.02 27.16 2.35
N GLU A 410 -5.56 27.40 1.13
CA GLU A 410 -6.13 28.44 0.25
C GLU A 410 -7.59 28.14 -0.15
N PRO A 411 -8.40 29.18 -0.46
CA PRO A 411 -9.85 29.02 -0.68
C PRO A 411 -10.25 28.12 -1.86
N SER A 412 -9.39 27.99 -2.87
CA SER A 412 -9.61 27.14 -4.05
C SER A 412 -9.79 25.66 -3.72
N LEU A 413 -9.40 25.23 -2.52
CA LEU A 413 -9.56 23.86 -2.06
C LEU A 413 -10.93 23.56 -1.44
N LYS A 414 -11.82 24.55 -1.33
CA LYS A 414 -13.17 24.38 -0.75
C LYS A 414 -13.96 23.25 -1.41
N ASP A 415 -13.85 23.12 -2.72
CA ASP A 415 -14.62 22.18 -3.52
C ASP A 415 -13.80 20.91 -3.88
N ALA A 416 -12.70 20.65 -3.18
CA ALA A 416 -11.86 19.47 -3.38
C ALA A 416 -12.65 18.19 -3.12
N LYS A 417 -12.66 17.27 -4.09
CA LYS A 417 -13.38 16.00 -4.01
C LYS A 417 -12.46 14.89 -3.55
N PRO A 418 -12.99 13.82 -2.93
CA PRO A 418 -12.19 12.67 -2.56
C PRO A 418 -11.30 12.17 -3.71
N LEU A 419 -10.03 11.91 -3.41
CA LEU A 419 -8.95 11.52 -4.32
C LEU A 419 -8.41 12.63 -5.25
N ASP A 420 -8.96 13.84 -5.22
CA ASP A 420 -8.32 14.98 -5.88
C ASP A 420 -6.92 15.17 -5.28
N SER A 421 -5.93 15.36 -6.16
CA SER A 421 -4.52 15.37 -5.79
C SER A 421 -3.90 16.74 -6.01
N PHE A 422 -3.20 17.23 -5.00
CA PHE A 422 -2.62 18.55 -4.96
C PHE A 422 -1.15 18.47 -4.53
N GLN A 423 -0.33 19.37 -5.04
CA GLN A 423 0.97 19.66 -4.46
C GLN A 423 0.83 20.87 -3.55
N PHE A 424 0.93 20.66 -2.23
CA PHE A 424 1.07 21.78 -1.30
C PHE A 424 2.50 22.27 -1.45
N GLU A 425 2.66 23.48 -1.99
CA GLU A 425 3.97 23.99 -2.40
C GLU A 425 4.98 23.94 -1.25
N ARG A 426 6.20 23.49 -1.56
CA ARG A 426 7.32 23.27 -0.61
C ARG A 426 7.11 22.18 0.46
N ILE A 427 5.90 21.62 0.60
CA ILE A 427 5.59 20.60 1.62
C ILE A 427 5.61 19.20 1.02
N GLY A 428 4.69 18.92 0.09
CA GLY A 428 4.47 17.55 -0.39
C GLY A 428 3.26 17.43 -1.31
N TYR A 429 2.96 16.20 -1.69
CA TYR A 429 1.75 15.87 -2.40
C TYR A 429 0.70 15.35 -1.42
N PHE A 430 -0.53 15.78 -1.61
CA PHE A 430 -1.67 15.49 -0.76
C PHE A 430 -2.85 15.07 -1.62
N CYS A 431 -3.71 14.22 -1.06
CA CYS A 431 -5.00 13.93 -1.65
C CYS A 431 -6.13 14.20 -0.65
N CYS A 432 -7.28 14.64 -1.16
CA CYS A 432 -8.49 14.77 -0.34
C CYS A 432 -8.99 13.38 0.09
N ASP A 433 -9.16 13.14 1.39
CA ASP A 433 -9.61 11.86 1.93
C ASP A 433 -11.12 11.66 1.70
N LYS A 434 -11.56 10.40 1.68
CA LYS A 434 -12.98 10.06 1.57
C LYS A 434 -13.83 10.55 2.76
N GLU A 435 -13.20 10.85 3.90
CA GLU A 435 -13.86 11.41 5.09
C GLU A 435 -14.00 12.94 5.03
N SER A 436 -13.46 13.58 3.98
CA SER A 436 -13.62 15.02 3.79
C SER A 436 -15.07 15.40 3.50
N THR A 437 -15.55 16.47 4.14
CA THR A 437 -16.86 17.07 3.90
C THR A 437 -16.71 18.55 3.53
N PRO A 438 -17.76 19.23 3.02
CA PRO A 438 -17.70 20.66 2.72
C PRO A 438 -17.37 21.54 3.94
N GLU A 439 -17.70 21.08 5.15
CA GLU A 439 -17.45 21.78 6.41
C GLU A 439 -16.14 21.34 7.10
N HIS A 440 -15.62 20.15 6.77
CA HIS A 440 -14.41 19.58 7.36
C HIS A 440 -13.53 18.97 6.27
N LEU A 441 -12.61 19.78 5.75
CA LEU A 441 -11.66 19.31 4.74
C LEU A 441 -10.61 18.41 5.39
N VAL A 442 -10.37 17.24 4.78
CA VAL A 442 -9.37 16.27 5.25
C VAL A 442 -8.41 15.93 4.12
N PHE A 443 -7.11 16.16 4.33
CA PHE A 443 -6.06 15.85 3.36
C PHE A 443 -5.05 14.85 3.90
N ASN A 444 -4.79 13.79 3.14
CA ASN A 444 -3.74 12.82 3.42
C ASN A 444 -2.47 13.22 2.68
N ARG A 445 -1.32 13.25 3.37
CA ARG A 445 -0.02 13.36 2.69
C ARG A 445 0.28 12.07 1.97
N THR A 446 0.26 12.11 0.63
CA THR A 446 0.65 10.99 -0.22
C THR A 446 2.15 10.72 -0.08
N VAL A 447 2.96 11.75 -0.31
CA VAL A 447 4.43 11.66 -0.28
C VAL A 447 5.05 13.06 -0.11
N THR A 448 6.22 13.14 0.51
CA THR A 448 7.04 14.36 0.59
C THR A 448 7.65 14.73 -0.77
N LEU A 449 8.01 16.01 -0.97
CA LEU A 449 8.61 16.46 -2.25
C LEU A 449 9.99 15.84 -2.54
N LYS A 450 10.72 15.47 -1.49
CA LYS A 450 12.05 14.86 -1.57
C LYS A 450 12.14 13.71 -0.59
N ASP A 451 12.96 12.73 -0.92
CA ASP A 451 13.27 11.64 -0.02
C ASP A 451 14.03 12.17 1.21
N THR A 452 13.39 12.06 2.36
CA THR A 452 13.95 12.46 3.67
C THR A 452 14.79 11.34 4.29
N TRP A 453 14.50 10.08 3.96
CA TRP A 453 15.16 8.90 4.51
C TRP A 453 16.54 8.67 3.87
N ALA A 454 16.67 8.92 2.56
CA ALA A 454 17.97 8.90 1.89
C ALA A 454 18.98 9.93 2.44
N LYS A 455 18.52 10.95 3.18
CA LYS A 455 19.36 11.93 3.87
C LYS A 455 19.71 11.55 5.31
N MET A 456 18.91 10.73 5.97
CA MET A 456 19.17 10.28 7.34
C MET A 456 20.19 9.13 7.38
N ASN A 457 20.30 8.36 6.30
CA ASN A 457 21.26 7.27 6.13
C ASN A 457 22.62 7.72 5.52
N LYS A 458 22.85 9.03 5.38
CA LYS A 458 24.13 9.64 4.99
C LYS A 458 24.61 10.56 6.09
#